data_AF-A0A935VBX4-F1
#
_entry.id   AF-A0A935VBX4-F1
#
_cell.length_a   1.000
_cell.length_b   1.000
_cell.length_c   1.000
_cell.angle_alpha   90.00
_cell.angle_beta   90.00
_cell.angle_gamma   90.00
#
_symmetry.space_group_name_H-M   'P 1'
#
loop_
_entity.id
_entity.type
_entity.pdbx_description
1 polymer ?
#
loop_
_entity_poly.entity_id
_entity_poly.type
_entity_poly.pdbx_seq_one_letter_code
_entity_poly.pdbx_strand_id
1 'polypeptide(L)'
;MGHIEVDASRRNLAARFQYDQWLPGSALLAAQAFLPSDTRFVLDTGSFCTIGEHALMSRWPNHIMGSSGARSMGVSLPVGIGAALGTPEIPTVVVVGDGGVRMYPETMTVAVRRNLPIIVLVMSDGYYSSVRQAAVYKGFTQKPVVLDRCRWSAVFQAMGCSSERVESQAALQQAPQSWDSDAQAAGFGAVIRSEKYLTMTEGIRWRCECLIYNTGTGSVGRRHARNFQALGCLVSCMDPRHDRLRKPGGSFFEESVPNPGGCIGSGQEFSGVVICSPPKFHVEQCRAVLDLDCRC
;
A
#
# COMPACT_ATOMS: atom_id res chain seq x y z
N MET A 1 9.58 -20.74 -17.17
CA MET A 1 8.16 -20.35 -17.33
C MET A 1 7.70 -19.36 -16.26
N GLY A 2 7.92 -19.60 -14.95
CA GLY A 2 7.44 -18.70 -13.88
C GLY A 2 7.90 -17.22 -13.88
N HIS A 3 9.01 -16.85 -14.53
CA HIS A 3 9.36 -15.42 -14.70
C HIS A 3 8.39 -14.68 -15.63
N ILE A 4 7.85 -15.36 -16.65
CA ILE A 4 6.98 -14.76 -17.67
C ILE A 4 5.60 -14.43 -17.08
N GLU A 5 5.08 -15.27 -16.18
CA GLU A 5 3.78 -15.08 -15.53
C GLU A 5 3.82 -14.04 -14.40
N VAL A 6 4.91 -13.97 -13.64
CA VAL A 6 5.13 -12.90 -12.66
C VAL A 6 5.23 -11.56 -13.37
N ASP A 7 5.95 -11.49 -14.49
CA ASP A 7 6.09 -10.25 -15.26
C ASP A 7 4.79 -9.89 -15.99
N ALA A 8 3.97 -10.87 -16.41
CA ALA A 8 2.62 -10.62 -16.93
C ALA A 8 1.68 -10.08 -15.85
N SER A 9 1.68 -10.68 -14.66
CA SER A 9 0.86 -10.23 -13.51
C SER A 9 1.27 -8.84 -13.04
N ARG A 10 2.58 -8.56 -12.98
CA ARG A 10 3.11 -7.22 -12.70
C ARG A 10 2.71 -6.22 -13.77
N ARG A 11 2.77 -6.58 -15.05
CA ARG A 11 2.30 -5.72 -16.15
C ARG A 11 0.81 -5.45 -16.05
N ASN A 12 -0.02 -6.45 -15.72
CA ASN A 12 -1.46 -6.28 -15.54
C ASN A 12 -1.78 -5.37 -14.34
N LEU A 13 -1.08 -5.56 -13.22
CA LEU A 13 -1.23 -4.73 -12.03
C LEU A 13 -0.72 -3.31 -12.29
N ALA A 14 0.42 -3.16 -12.97
CA ALA A 14 0.96 -1.87 -13.38
C ALA A 14 0.02 -1.17 -14.36
N ALA A 15 -0.59 -1.87 -15.33
CA ALA A 15 -1.59 -1.31 -16.24
C ALA A 15 -2.85 -0.82 -15.48
N ARG A 16 -3.22 -1.49 -14.38
CA ARG A 16 -4.29 -1.02 -13.48
C ARG A 16 -3.89 0.23 -12.69
N PHE A 17 -2.59 0.49 -12.50
CA PHE A 17 -2.04 1.67 -11.81
C PHE A 17 -1.53 2.77 -12.74
N GLN A 18 -1.36 2.45 -14.03
CA GLN A 18 -1.13 3.39 -15.12
C GLN A 18 -2.45 4.07 -15.41
N TYR A 19 -2.79 4.98 -14.50
CA TYR A 19 -3.93 5.83 -14.69
C TYR A 19 -3.51 6.93 -15.67
N ASP A 20 -4.19 6.99 -16.81
CA ASP A 20 -4.33 8.20 -17.66
C ASP A 20 -5.01 9.35 -16.89
N GLN A 21 -5.20 9.18 -15.58
CA GLN A 21 -5.99 9.97 -14.67
C GLN A 21 -5.11 10.28 -13.47
N TRP A 22 -5.05 11.55 -13.07
CA TRP A 22 -4.28 12.01 -11.93
C TRP A 22 -4.79 11.40 -10.61
N LEU A 23 -4.20 10.26 -10.22
CA LEU A 23 -4.57 9.39 -9.09
C LEU A 23 -3.30 9.01 -8.29
N PRO A 24 -3.41 8.41 -7.08
CA PRO A 24 -2.24 8.11 -6.27
C PRO A 24 -1.25 7.16 -6.97
N GLY A 25 -1.73 6.18 -7.74
CA GLY A 25 -0.85 5.29 -8.51
C GLY A 25 0.04 6.04 -9.50
N SER A 26 -0.55 6.93 -10.31
CA SER A 26 0.21 7.74 -11.27
C SER A 26 1.19 8.68 -10.57
N ALA A 27 0.80 9.28 -9.44
CA ALA A 27 1.68 10.17 -8.67
C ALA A 27 2.87 9.42 -8.06
N LEU A 28 2.62 8.25 -7.47
CA LEU A 28 3.66 7.42 -6.84
C LEU A 28 4.63 6.82 -7.86
N LEU A 29 4.11 6.29 -8.97
CA LEU A 29 4.94 5.75 -10.04
C LEU A 29 5.75 6.84 -10.74
N ALA A 30 5.17 8.03 -10.95
CA ALA A 30 5.92 9.17 -11.44
C ALA A 30 7.03 9.55 -10.45
N ALA A 31 6.73 9.72 -9.17
CA ALA A 31 7.76 10.04 -8.17
C ALA A 31 8.90 9.00 -8.16
N GLN A 32 8.58 7.70 -8.22
CA GLN A 32 9.60 6.64 -8.26
C GLN A 32 10.41 6.61 -9.56
N ALA A 33 9.85 7.06 -10.69
CA ALA A 33 10.53 7.01 -11.99
C ALA A 33 11.58 8.11 -12.18
N PHE A 34 11.39 9.30 -11.59
CA PHE A 34 12.30 10.44 -11.81
C PHE A 34 13.27 10.69 -10.64
N LEU A 35 13.00 10.12 -9.47
CA LEU A 35 13.91 10.22 -8.32
C LEU A 35 15.01 9.14 -8.38
N PRO A 36 16.13 9.34 -7.68
CA PRO A 36 17.19 8.34 -7.59
C PRO A 36 16.68 6.95 -7.19
N SER A 37 17.30 5.90 -7.73
CA SER A 37 16.81 4.52 -7.57
C SER A 37 16.86 3.97 -6.13
N ASP A 38 17.64 4.62 -5.27
CA ASP A 38 17.78 4.39 -3.85
C ASP A 38 16.82 5.25 -3.01
N THR A 39 15.95 6.07 -3.63
CA THR A 39 14.96 6.87 -2.92
C THR A 39 14.08 6.00 -2.03
N ARG A 40 13.91 6.47 -0.80
CA ARG A 40 13.09 5.84 0.23
C ARG A 40 11.69 6.45 0.23
N PHE A 41 10.67 5.62 0.31
CA PHE A 41 9.27 6.00 0.42
C PHE A 41 8.73 5.66 1.81
N VAL A 42 8.06 6.63 2.44
CA VAL A 42 7.39 6.47 3.73
C VAL A 42 5.91 6.76 3.56
N LEU A 43 5.09 5.72 3.61
CA LEU A 43 3.65 5.77 3.36
C LEU A 43 2.87 5.93 4.67
N ASP A 44 1.98 6.93 4.72
CA ASP A 44 1.03 7.09 5.82
C ASP A 44 -0.16 6.11 5.69
N THR A 45 -1.14 6.26 6.57
CA THR A 45 -2.38 5.52 6.56
C THR A 45 -3.44 6.24 5.72
N GLY A 46 -3.90 5.57 4.66
CA GLY A 46 -5.01 6.00 3.82
C GLY A 46 -5.20 5.01 2.67
N SER A 47 -6.19 5.23 1.79
CA SER A 47 -6.37 4.32 0.65
C SER A 47 -5.19 4.41 -0.34
N PHE A 48 -4.52 5.56 -0.47
CA PHE A 48 -3.32 5.68 -1.31
C PHE A 48 -2.19 4.74 -0.89
N CYS A 49 -2.08 4.38 0.40
CA CYS A 49 -0.97 3.53 0.83
C CYS A 49 -1.16 2.11 0.32
N THR A 50 -2.41 1.62 0.21
CA THR A 50 -2.68 0.32 -0.41
C THR A 50 -2.20 0.34 -1.85
N ILE A 51 -2.42 1.44 -2.58
CA ILE A 51 -1.86 1.60 -3.93
C ILE A 51 -0.34 1.61 -3.89
N GLY A 52 0.28 2.37 -2.98
CA GLY A 52 1.74 2.43 -2.85
C GLY A 52 2.38 1.09 -2.52
N GLU A 53 1.76 0.28 -1.66
CA GLU A 53 2.22 -1.07 -1.28
C GLU A 53 2.22 -2.04 -2.47
N HIS A 54 1.36 -1.81 -3.48
CA HIS A 54 1.29 -2.62 -4.69
C HIS A 54 2.05 -2.03 -5.89
N ALA A 55 2.20 -0.71 -5.95
CA ALA A 55 2.79 -0.01 -7.07
C ALA A 55 4.29 0.25 -6.92
N LEU A 56 4.76 0.57 -5.71
CA LEU A 56 6.15 0.92 -5.47
C LEU A 56 7.02 -0.34 -5.38
N MET A 57 8.15 -0.30 -6.07
CA MET A 57 9.15 -1.36 -6.00
C MET A 57 10.35 -0.90 -5.17
N SER A 58 10.72 -1.68 -4.17
CA SER A 58 11.94 -1.44 -3.38
C SER A 58 13.11 -2.25 -3.91
N ARG A 59 14.27 -1.61 -4.08
CA ARG A 59 15.54 -2.31 -4.37
C ARG A 59 16.27 -2.76 -3.12
N TRP A 60 15.98 -2.11 -1.98
CA TRP A 60 16.71 -2.29 -0.73
C TRP A 60 15.75 -2.51 0.45
N PRO A 61 16.16 -3.24 1.50
CA PRO A 61 15.41 -3.30 2.75
C PRO A 61 15.17 -1.89 3.31
N ASN A 62 14.04 -1.67 3.98
CA ASN A 62 13.70 -0.40 4.65
C ASN A 62 13.56 0.84 3.74
N HIS A 63 13.51 0.69 2.40
CA HIS A 63 13.25 1.80 1.48
C HIS A 63 11.76 1.99 1.16
N ILE A 64 10.90 1.07 1.60
CA ILE A 64 9.45 1.30 1.68
C ILE A 64 9.06 1.08 3.14
N MET A 65 8.59 2.12 3.79
CA MET A 65 8.22 2.12 5.20
C MET A 65 6.80 2.64 5.41
N GLY A 66 6.21 2.30 6.55
CA GLY A 66 4.91 2.81 6.96
C GLY A 66 4.45 2.13 8.25
N SER A 67 3.32 2.60 8.79
CA SER A 67 2.65 1.91 9.91
C SER A 67 1.80 0.77 9.36
N SER A 68 2.41 -0.37 9.07
CA SER A 68 1.69 -1.52 8.48
C SER A 68 0.84 -2.28 9.50
N GLY A 69 1.30 -2.40 10.76
CA GLY A 69 0.60 -3.15 11.80
C GLY A 69 -0.56 -2.37 12.43
N ALA A 70 -0.26 -1.19 13.00
CA ALA A 70 -1.25 -0.38 13.69
C ALA A 70 -2.08 0.50 12.75
N ARG A 71 -1.57 0.80 11.54
CA ARG A 71 -2.21 1.71 10.58
C ARG A 71 -2.49 3.07 11.23
N SER A 72 -1.52 3.59 11.98
CA SER A 72 -1.59 4.89 12.64
C SER A 72 -1.49 6.01 11.60
N MET A 73 -2.37 7.01 11.70
CA MET A 73 -2.37 8.17 10.81
C MET A 73 -1.38 9.25 11.27
N GLY A 74 -0.81 9.97 10.31
CA GLY A 74 0.10 11.11 10.51
C GLY A 74 1.54 10.74 10.82
N VAL A 75 1.84 9.45 11.02
CA VAL A 75 3.17 9.00 11.44
C VAL A 75 4.21 9.00 10.32
N SER A 76 3.82 9.08 9.04
CA SER A 76 4.79 9.00 7.95
C SER A 76 5.73 10.20 7.92
N LEU A 77 5.25 11.39 8.28
CA LEU A 77 6.07 12.61 8.32
C LEU A 77 7.18 12.54 9.38
N PRO A 78 6.90 12.28 10.68
CA PRO A 78 7.95 12.13 11.67
C PRO A 78 8.86 10.91 11.38
N VAL A 79 8.32 9.81 10.87
CA VAL A 79 9.14 8.64 10.48
C VAL A 79 10.08 8.99 9.33
N GLY A 80 9.60 9.67 8.29
CA GLY A 80 10.43 10.09 7.16
C GLY A 80 11.50 11.09 7.56
N ILE A 81 11.20 12.00 8.47
CA ILE A 81 12.19 12.93 9.04
C ILE A 81 13.25 12.17 9.84
N GLY A 82 12.86 11.23 10.70
CA GLY A 82 13.80 10.38 11.43
C GLY A 82 14.67 9.54 10.49
N ALA A 83 14.08 9.03 9.41
CA ALA A 83 14.77 8.25 8.40
C ALA A 83 15.83 9.08 7.66
N ALA A 84 15.48 10.30 7.23
CA ALA A 84 16.41 11.23 6.59
C ALA A 84 17.48 11.77 7.57
N LEU A 85 17.20 11.86 8.87
CA LEU A 85 18.22 12.18 9.87
C LEU A 85 19.24 11.03 10.04
N GLY A 86 18.77 9.78 9.96
CA GLY A 86 19.63 8.60 10.10
C GLY A 86 20.52 8.34 8.90
N THR A 87 20.00 8.58 7.69
CA THR A 87 20.75 8.46 6.42
C THR A 87 20.43 9.65 5.50
N PRO A 88 21.04 10.82 5.74
CA PRO A 88 20.80 12.05 4.98
C PRO A 88 21.18 11.94 3.50
N GLU A 89 22.10 11.04 3.14
CA GLU A 89 22.53 10.78 1.78
C GLU A 89 21.46 10.11 0.91
N ILE A 90 20.40 9.56 1.52
CA ILE A 90 19.31 8.88 0.83
C ILE A 90 18.07 9.79 0.78
N PRO A 91 17.65 10.26 -0.42
CA PRO A 91 16.44 11.04 -0.59
C PRO A 91 15.22 10.33 0.00
N THR A 92 14.36 11.08 0.67
CA THR A 92 13.18 10.51 1.35
C THR A 92 11.90 11.17 0.88
N VAL A 93 10.99 10.37 0.34
CA VAL A 93 9.64 10.77 -0.04
C VAL A 93 8.67 10.32 1.04
N VAL A 94 8.04 11.28 1.70
CA VAL A 94 6.92 11.05 2.60
C VAL A 94 5.63 11.17 1.80
N VAL A 95 4.79 10.15 1.82
CA VAL A 95 3.47 10.17 1.20
C VAL A 95 2.44 10.19 2.32
N VAL A 96 1.60 11.22 2.33
CA VAL A 96 0.63 11.46 3.41
C VAL A 96 -0.70 11.95 2.85
N GLY A 97 -1.82 11.58 3.49
CA GLY A 97 -3.13 12.14 3.12
C GLY A 97 -3.35 13.52 3.72
N ASP A 98 -4.28 14.30 3.19
CA ASP A 98 -4.68 15.58 3.81
C ASP A 98 -5.22 15.44 5.24
N GLY A 99 -5.84 14.30 5.57
CA GLY A 99 -6.21 13.95 6.93
C GLY A 99 -5.02 13.59 7.83
N GLY A 100 -3.97 12.97 7.27
CA GLY A 100 -2.79 12.54 8.02
C GLY A 100 -1.82 13.69 8.31
N VAL A 101 -1.58 14.56 7.32
CA VAL A 101 -0.65 15.68 7.45
C VAL A 101 -1.11 16.69 8.51
N ARG A 102 -2.41 16.75 8.79
CA ARG A 102 -3.01 17.59 9.86
C ARG A 102 -2.58 17.20 11.27
N MET A 103 -2.14 15.97 11.48
CA MET A 103 -1.84 15.47 12.82
C MET A 103 -0.57 16.11 13.39
N TYR A 104 0.47 16.26 12.56
CA TYR A 104 1.78 16.75 12.98
C TYR A 104 2.47 17.63 11.92
N PRO A 105 1.78 18.61 11.30
CA PRO A 105 2.34 19.39 10.20
C PRO A 105 3.61 20.18 10.60
N GLU A 106 3.69 20.61 11.86
CA GLU A 106 4.80 21.37 12.43
C GLU A 106 6.13 20.60 12.44
N THR A 107 6.08 19.27 12.35
CA THR A 107 7.29 18.44 12.26
C THR A 107 8.14 18.83 11.05
N MET A 108 7.53 19.37 9.99
CA MET A 108 8.25 19.84 8.81
C MET A 108 9.31 20.92 9.13
N THR A 109 9.12 21.69 10.21
CA THR A 109 10.12 22.68 10.65
C THR A 109 11.46 22.06 11.03
N VAL A 110 11.47 20.78 11.46
CA VAL A 110 12.70 20.03 11.71
C VAL A 110 13.45 19.76 10.41
N ALA A 111 12.73 19.34 9.37
CA ALA A 111 13.32 19.08 8.05
C ALA A 111 13.96 20.34 7.45
N VAL A 112 13.27 21.48 7.56
CA VAL A 112 13.79 22.79 7.11
C VAL A 112 15.02 23.20 7.91
N ARG A 113 14.95 23.19 9.25
CA ARG A 113 16.08 23.59 10.12
C ARG A 113 17.32 22.72 9.95
N ARG A 114 17.15 21.46 9.56
CA ARG A 114 18.23 20.49 9.37
C ARG A 114 18.65 20.34 7.91
N ASN A 115 18.05 21.11 6.99
CA ASN A 115 18.29 21.01 5.54
C ASN A 115 18.19 19.57 5.02
N LEU A 116 17.17 18.83 5.42
CA LEU A 116 17.03 17.42 5.06
C LEU A 116 16.49 17.26 3.63
N PRO A 117 16.96 16.26 2.86
CA PRO A 117 16.48 16.00 1.50
C PRO A 117 15.16 15.21 1.54
N ILE A 118 14.10 15.90 1.95
CA ILE A 118 12.77 15.33 2.11
C ILE A 118 11.80 15.97 1.12
N ILE A 119 11.03 15.11 0.46
CA ILE A 119 9.89 15.46 -0.38
C ILE A 119 8.62 14.99 0.34
N VAL A 120 7.68 15.89 0.63
CA VAL A 120 6.38 15.53 1.21
C VAL A 120 5.29 15.57 0.14
N LEU A 121 4.77 14.43 -0.29
CA LEU A 121 3.61 14.33 -1.18
C LEU A 121 2.32 14.23 -0.38
N VAL A 122 1.53 15.31 -0.39
CA VAL A 122 0.19 15.33 0.24
C VAL A 122 -0.85 14.90 -0.78
N MET A 123 -1.39 13.70 -0.62
CA MET A 123 -2.51 13.16 -1.40
C MET A 123 -3.81 13.75 -0.87
N SER A 124 -4.28 14.85 -1.46
CA SER A 124 -5.49 15.55 -1.00
C SER A 124 -6.67 15.28 -1.91
N ASP A 125 -7.69 14.64 -1.34
CA ASP A 125 -8.98 14.39 -1.99
C ASP A 125 -10.17 15.00 -1.21
N GLY A 126 -9.91 15.56 -0.02
CA GLY A 126 -10.92 16.18 0.84
C GLY A 126 -11.68 15.17 1.73
N TYR A 127 -11.15 13.96 1.94
CA TYR A 127 -11.82 12.94 2.74
C TYR A 127 -10.87 12.06 3.54
N TYR A 128 -11.37 11.48 4.63
CA TYR A 128 -10.77 10.26 5.19
C TYR A 128 -11.14 9.05 4.31
N SER A 129 -10.50 8.94 3.15
CA SER A 129 -10.97 8.07 2.06
C SER A 129 -11.12 6.58 2.39
N SER A 130 -10.26 6.02 3.24
CA SER A 130 -10.39 4.62 3.67
C SER A 130 -11.67 4.40 4.50
N VAL A 131 -12.03 5.37 5.34
CA VAL A 131 -13.26 5.37 6.13
C VAL A 131 -14.47 5.70 5.25
N ARG A 132 -14.32 6.64 4.31
CA ARG A 132 -15.34 6.98 3.31
C ARG A 132 -15.74 5.77 2.47
N GLN A 133 -14.77 5.00 1.97
CA GLN A 133 -15.04 3.76 1.23
C GLN A 133 -15.89 2.79 2.06
N ALA A 134 -15.54 2.58 3.34
CA ALA A 134 -16.31 1.73 4.23
C ALA A 134 -17.72 2.28 4.52
N ALA A 135 -17.86 3.60 4.66
CA ALA A 135 -19.15 4.25 4.86
C ALA A 135 -20.06 4.08 3.62
N VAL A 136 -19.55 4.35 2.43
CA VAL A 136 -20.27 4.15 1.16
C VAL A 136 -20.72 2.69 1.02
N TYR A 137 -19.82 1.75 1.25
CA TYR A 137 -20.13 0.32 1.17
C TYR A 137 -21.23 -0.11 2.14
N LYS A 138 -21.24 0.43 3.37
CA LYS A 138 -22.26 0.14 4.39
C LYS A 138 -23.52 0.98 4.27
N GLY A 139 -23.62 1.86 3.27
CA GLY A 139 -24.74 2.79 3.13
C GLY A 139 -24.81 3.85 4.23
N PHE A 140 -23.71 4.13 4.93
CA PHE A 140 -23.63 5.16 5.96
C PHE A 140 -23.42 6.56 5.39
N THR A 141 -23.75 7.57 6.19
CA THR A 141 -23.50 8.96 5.83
C THR A 141 -22.00 9.25 5.69
N GLN A 142 -21.63 10.06 4.70
CA GLN A 142 -20.25 10.49 4.48
C GLN A 142 -19.90 11.77 5.25
N LYS A 143 -20.87 12.45 5.88
CA LYS A 143 -20.63 13.75 6.55
C LYS A 143 -19.44 13.75 7.54
N PRO A 144 -19.25 12.72 8.39
CA PRO A 144 -18.15 12.71 9.37
C PRO A 144 -16.76 12.50 8.77
N VAL A 145 -16.68 12.12 7.48
CA VAL A 145 -15.41 11.80 6.80
C VAL A 145 -15.03 12.85 5.76
N VAL A 146 -15.82 13.92 5.62
CA VAL A 146 -15.50 15.08 4.79
C VAL A 146 -14.49 15.94 5.53
N LEU A 147 -13.44 16.38 4.81
CA LEU A 147 -12.43 17.29 5.32
C LEU A 147 -12.55 18.64 4.62
N ASP A 148 -12.40 19.71 5.39
CA ASP A 148 -12.22 21.03 4.83
C ASP A 148 -10.95 21.05 3.97
N ARG A 149 -11.01 21.74 2.84
CA ARG A 149 -9.84 21.86 1.95
C ARG A 149 -8.83 22.82 2.56
N CYS A 150 -7.61 22.33 2.78
CA CYS A 150 -6.47 23.14 3.21
C CYS A 150 -5.52 23.36 2.03
N ARG A 151 -4.97 24.57 1.91
CA ARG A 151 -3.90 24.87 0.95
C ARG A 151 -2.55 24.47 1.55
N TRP A 152 -2.27 23.16 1.57
CA TRP A 152 -1.03 22.62 2.16
C TRP A 152 0.24 23.23 1.59
N SER A 153 0.25 23.60 0.31
CA SER A 153 1.41 24.27 -0.27
C SER A 153 1.72 25.61 0.40
N ALA A 154 0.69 26.42 0.69
CA ALA A 154 0.86 27.68 1.41
C ALA A 154 1.30 27.45 2.87
N VAL A 155 0.81 26.39 3.51
CA VAL A 155 1.23 26.02 4.87
C VAL A 155 2.71 25.66 4.90
N PHE A 156 3.18 24.84 3.96
CA PHE A 156 4.60 24.47 3.88
C PHE A 156 5.51 25.63 3.46
N GLN A 157 5.06 26.51 2.55
CA GLN A 157 5.76 27.76 2.25
C GLN A 157 5.94 28.61 3.51
N ALA A 158 4.90 28.75 4.33
CA ALA A 158 4.98 29.49 5.59
C ALA A 158 5.92 28.84 6.63
N MET A 159 6.19 27.54 6.52
CA MET A 159 7.17 26.82 7.34
C MET A 159 8.61 26.89 6.79
N GLY A 160 8.80 27.52 5.64
CA GLY A 160 10.11 27.68 5.00
C GLY A 160 10.48 26.57 4.00
N CYS A 161 9.50 25.82 3.49
CA CYS A 161 9.73 24.82 2.44
C CYS A 161 9.53 25.43 1.05
N SER A 162 10.28 24.93 0.06
CA SER A 162 9.83 25.05 -1.33
C SER A 162 8.58 24.19 -1.50
N SER A 163 7.48 24.79 -1.99
CA SER A 163 6.23 24.05 -2.10
C SER A 163 5.30 24.56 -3.18
N GLU A 164 4.63 23.63 -3.85
CA GLU A 164 3.65 23.90 -4.88
C GLU A 164 2.49 22.91 -4.88
N ARG A 165 1.44 23.25 -5.63
CA ARG A 165 0.27 22.40 -5.85
C ARG A 165 0.40 21.74 -7.20
N VAL A 166 0.17 20.43 -7.23
CA VAL A 166 0.37 19.59 -8.41
C VAL A 166 -0.94 18.91 -8.79
N GLU A 167 -1.37 19.12 -10.04
CA GLU A 167 -2.67 18.67 -10.55
C GLU A 167 -2.56 17.72 -11.75
N SER A 168 -1.33 17.35 -12.13
CA SER A 168 -1.06 16.42 -13.22
C SER A 168 0.29 15.73 -13.04
N GLN A 169 0.46 14.62 -13.75
CA GLN A 169 1.72 13.88 -13.76
C GLN A 169 2.86 14.72 -14.33
N ALA A 170 2.61 15.46 -15.40
CA ALA A 170 3.60 16.36 -15.98
C ALA A 170 4.06 17.42 -14.97
N ALA A 171 3.15 18.01 -14.20
CA ALA A 171 3.50 18.97 -13.17
C ALA A 171 4.35 18.33 -12.06
N LEU A 172 4.05 17.09 -11.64
CA LEU A 172 4.87 16.37 -10.66
C LEU A 172 6.25 16.01 -11.18
N GLN A 173 6.41 15.83 -12.49
CA GLN A 173 7.72 15.54 -13.09
C GLN A 173 8.61 16.79 -13.15
N GLN A 174 8.01 17.96 -13.31
CA GLN A 174 8.72 19.25 -13.33
C GLN A 174 9.07 19.73 -11.93
N ALA A 175 8.21 19.42 -10.94
CA ALA A 175 8.36 19.84 -9.56
C ALA A 175 9.73 19.49 -8.92
N PRO A 176 10.24 18.24 -9.01
CA PRO A 176 11.56 17.88 -8.50
C PRO A 176 12.73 18.49 -9.27
N GLN A 177 12.56 18.92 -10.53
CA GLN A 177 13.65 19.60 -11.26
C GLN A 177 13.93 20.99 -10.68
N SER A 178 12.93 21.59 -10.02
CA SER A 178 13.09 22.82 -9.23
C SER A 178 13.56 22.56 -7.79
N TRP A 179 13.58 21.29 -7.38
CA TRP A 179 14.07 20.85 -6.08
C TRP A 179 15.55 20.50 -6.20
N ASP A 180 16.38 21.28 -5.52
CA ASP A 180 17.79 21.00 -5.39
C ASP A 180 17.99 20.11 -4.15
N SER A 181 18.56 18.92 -4.32
CA SER A 181 18.85 18.01 -3.21
C SER A 181 19.84 18.61 -2.20
N ASP A 182 20.62 19.62 -2.61
CA ASP A 182 21.49 20.40 -1.74
C ASP A 182 20.74 21.57 -1.06
N ALA A 183 19.53 21.92 -1.53
CA ALA A 183 18.71 23.01 -1.02
C ALA A 183 17.35 22.55 -0.46
N GLN A 184 17.30 22.39 0.85
CA GLN A 184 16.11 22.40 1.72
C GLN A 184 15.01 21.35 1.46
N ALA A 185 14.21 21.14 2.51
CA ALA A 185 13.06 20.25 2.45
C ALA A 185 11.95 20.84 1.55
N ALA A 186 11.31 19.99 0.75
CA ALA A 186 10.23 20.36 -0.16
C ALA A 186 8.89 19.73 0.23
N GLY A 187 7.80 20.45 -0.03
CA GLY A 187 6.43 19.95 0.13
C GLY A 187 5.65 20.07 -1.17
N PHE A 188 4.98 19.03 -1.63
CA PHE A 188 4.13 19.07 -2.82
C PHE A 188 2.71 18.62 -2.47
N GLY A 189 1.72 19.45 -2.81
CA GLY A 189 0.31 19.11 -2.64
C GLY A 189 -0.25 18.47 -3.91
N ALA A 190 -0.40 17.15 -3.96
CA ALA A 190 -1.04 16.44 -5.06
C ALA A 190 -2.57 16.45 -4.87
N VAL A 191 -3.28 17.24 -5.67
CA VAL A 191 -4.75 17.31 -5.59
C VAL A 191 -5.36 16.24 -6.47
N ILE A 192 -6.03 15.28 -5.84
CA ILE A 192 -6.65 14.14 -6.51
C ILE A 192 -8.17 14.32 -6.57
N ARG A 193 -8.79 13.85 -7.67
CA ARG A 193 -10.25 13.86 -7.83
C ARG A 193 -10.89 12.82 -6.92
N SER A 194 -11.70 13.29 -5.97
CA SER A 194 -12.21 12.48 -4.85
C SER A 194 -13.09 11.31 -5.27
N GLU A 195 -13.83 11.46 -6.38
CA GLU A 195 -14.78 10.46 -6.87
C GLU A 195 -14.02 9.27 -7.47
N LYS A 196 -12.98 9.57 -8.25
CA LYS A 196 -12.10 8.56 -8.86
C LYS A 196 -11.19 7.89 -7.84
N TYR A 197 -10.91 8.58 -6.72
CA TYR A 197 -10.15 8.02 -5.60
C TYR A 197 -10.87 6.84 -4.94
N LEU A 198 -12.21 6.82 -4.93
CA LEU A 198 -12.97 5.71 -4.35
C LEU A 198 -12.78 4.41 -5.13
N THR A 199 -12.75 4.51 -6.46
CA THR A 199 -12.68 3.35 -7.36
C THR A 199 -11.25 2.84 -7.56
N MET A 200 -10.23 3.58 -7.11
CA MET A 200 -8.84 3.22 -7.36
C MET A 200 -8.42 1.89 -6.69
N THR A 201 -9.09 1.49 -5.61
CA THR A 201 -8.81 0.22 -4.92
C THR A 201 -9.68 -0.95 -5.41
N GLU A 202 -10.59 -0.72 -6.35
CA GLU A 202 -11.42 -1.78 -6.92
C GLU A 202 -10.54 -2.82 -7.62
N GLY A 203 -10.78 -4.09 -7.33
CA GLY A 203 -9.97 -5.19 -7.88
C GLY A 203 -8.58 -5.35 -7.27
N ILE A 204 -8.18 -4.48 -6.32
CA ILE A 204 -7.00 -4.67 -5.44
C ILE A 204 -7.46 -5.15 -4.07
N ARG A 205 -8.51 -4.51 -3.53
CA ARG A 205 -9.24 -5.00 -2.36
C ARG A 205 -10.31 -5.96 -2.85
N TRP A 206 -10.07 -7.25 -2.62
CA TRP A 206 -10.88 -8.37 -3.09
C TRP A 206 -12.35 -8.23 -2.72
N ARG A 207 -13.23 -8.51 -3.69
CA ARG A 207 -14.65 -8.73 -3.42
C ARG A 207 -14.83 -10.02 -2.63
N CYS A 208 -15.75 -9.95 -1.70
CA CYS A 208 -15.98 -10.86 -0.59
C CYS A 208 -16.86 -12.04 -1.01
N GLU A 209 -16.41 -12.85 -1.98
CA GLU A 209 -17.10 -14.09 -2.42
C GLU A 209 -16.11 -15.15 -2.98
N CYS A 210 -14.85 -15.15 -2.54
CA CYS A 210 -13.78 -15.96 -3.13
C CYS A 210 -13.49 -17.25 -2.33
N LEU A 211 -13.13 -18.33 -3.03
CA LEU A 211 -12.51 -19.50 -2.41
C LEU A 211 -11.01 -19.21 -2.19
N ILE A 212 -10.55 -19.19 -0.93
CA ILE A 212 -9.21 -18.80 -0.52
C ILE A 212 -8.43 -20.01 -0.02
N TYR A 213 -7.24 -20.21 -0.57
CA TYR A 213 -6.30 -21.22 -0.08
C TYR A 213 -5.35 -20.63 0.96
N ASN A 214 -5.32 -21.18 2.17
CA ASN A 214 -4.51 -20.68 3.28
C ASN A 214 -3.39 -21.65 3.66
N THR A 215 -2.14 -21.24 3.46
CA THR A 215 -0.98 -22.07 3.80
C THR A 215 -0.42 -21.70 5.18
N GLY A 216 -0.43 -22.66 6.11
CA GLY A 216 -0.04 -22.51 7.51
C GLY A 216 -1.24 -22.37 8.43
N THR A 217 -1.49 -23.37 9.29
CA THR A 217 -2.61 -23.39 10.25
C THR A 217 -2.21 -22.84 11.63
N GLY A 218 -1.10 -22.10 11.70
CA GLY A 218 -0.64 -21.40 12.90
C GLY A 218 -1.58 -20.28 13.37
N SER A 219 -1.17 -19.53 14.41
CA SER A 219 -1.98 -18.42 14.95
C SER A 219 -2.32 -17.35 13.91
N VAL A 220 -1.38 -17.03 13.02
CA VAL A 220 -1.56 -16.08 11.90
C VAL A 220 -2.55 -16.62 10.88
N GLY A 221 -2.35 -17.85 10.40
CA GLY A 221 -3.26 -18.47 9.43
C GLY A 221 -4.69 -18.60 9.94
N ARG A 222 -4.89 -18.98 11.21
CA ARG A 222 -6.21 -19.01 11.84
C ARG A 222 -6.87 -17.62 11.93
N ARG A 223 -6.08 -16.57 12.16
CA ARG A 223 -6.59 -15.19 12.16
C ARG A 223 -7.06 -14.77 10.77
N HIS A 224 -6.27 -15.06 9.75
CA HIS A 224 -6.66 -14.80 8.36
C HIS A 224 -7.89 -15.60 7.94
N ALA A 225 -7.96 -16.90 8.26
CA ALA A 225 -9.12 -17.74 7.96
C ALA A 225 -10.42 -17.18 8.56
N ARG A 226 -10.39 -16.77 9.83
CA ARG A 226 -11.53 -16.11 10.49
C ARG A 226 -11.94 -14.81 9.79
N ASN A 227 -10.96 -13.98 9.43
CA ASN A 227 -11.24 -12.72 8.73
C ASN A 227 -11.87 -12.98 7.36
N PHE A 228 -11.39 -13.99 6.62
CA PHE A 228 -11.93 -14.33 5.30
C PHE A 228 -13.33 -14.93 5.38
N GLN A 229 -13.61 -15.82 6.32
CA GLN A 229 -14.98 -16.32 6.53
C GLN A 229 -15.95 -15.21 6.96
N ALA A 230 -15.50 -14.25 7.79
CA ALA A 230 -16.32 -13.09 8.14
C ALA A 230 -16.63 -12.19 6.92
N LEU A 231 -15.86 -12.34 5.84
CA LEU A 231 -16.07 -11.74 4.53
C LEU A 231 -16.77 -12.69 3.56
N GLY A 232 -17.38 -13.79 4.02
CA GLY A 232 -18.12 -14.73 3.15
C GLY A 232 -17.26 -15.62 2.27
N CYS A 233 -15.94 -15.63 2.44
CA CYS A 233 -15.04 -16.50 1.69
C CYS A 233 -15.05 -17.93 2.24
N LEU A 234 -15.00 -18.92 1.34
CA LEU A 234 -14.68 -20.30 1.69
C LEU A 234 -13.17 -20.43 1.86
N VAL A 235 -12.70 -21.07 2.93
CA VAL A 235 -11.26 -21.13 3.25
C VAL A 235 -10.80 -22.57 3.41
N SER A 236 -9.95 -23.02 2.48
CA SER A 236 -9.27 -24.32 2.56
C SER A 236 -7.84 -24.12 3.09
N CYS A 237 -7.23 -25.15 3.70
CA CYS A 237 -5.93 -24.99 4.33
C CYS A 237 -4.94 -26.14 4.10
N MET A 238 -3.65 -25.84 4.32
CA MET A 238 -2.54 -26.80 4.37
C MET A 238 -1.43 -26.24 5.26
N ASP A 239 -0.88 -27.02 6.20
CA ASP A 239 0.30 -26.60 6.97
C ASP A 239 1.53 -27.37 6.49
N PRO A 240 2.64 -26.69 6.12
CA PRO A 240 3.85 -27.38 5.67
C PRO A 240 4.51 -28.20 6.79
N ARG A 241 4.11 -28.00 8.05
CA ARG A 241 4.64 -28.73 9.19
C ARG A 241 3.73 -29.92 9.48
N HIS A 242 4.29 -31.12 9.31
CA HIS A 242 3.54 -32.37 9.48
C HIS A 242 2.91 -32.54 10.88
N ASP A 243 3.49 -31.92 11.90
CA ASP A 243 2.95 -31.88 13.27
C ASP A 243 1.60 -31.14 13.38
N ARG A 244 1.27 -30.32 12.38
CA ARG A 244 0.03 -29.54 12.29
C ARG A 244 -0.96 -30.05 11.25
N LEU A 245 -0.61 -31.09 10.49
CA LEU A 245 -1.49 -31.73 9.51
C LEU A 245 -2.59 -32.61 10.13
N ARG A 246 -2.53 -32.88 11.45
CA ARG A 246 -3.53 -33.69 12.15
C ARG A 246 -4.25 -32.88 13.23
N LYS A 247 -5.27 -32.13 12.78
CA LYS A 247 -6.61 -32.00 13.37
C LYS A 247 -7.33 -30.81 12.68
N PRO A 248 -8.33 -31.06 11.81
CA PRO A 248 -9.32 -30.04 11.46
C PRO A 248 -10.23 -29.88 12.69
N GLY A 249 -9.73 -29.17 13.70
CA GLY A 249 -10.37 -29.05 15.02
C GLY A 249 -10.84 -27.63 15.33
N GLY A 250 -11.10 -26.82 14.31
CA GLY A 250 -11.59 -25.46 14.49
C GLY A 250 -12.53 -25.09 13.35
N SER A 251 -13.62 -24.41 13.69
CA SER A 251 -14.75 -23.97 12.84
C SER A 251 -14.40 -23.03 11.68
N PHE A 252 -13.11 -22.91 11.32
CA PHE A 252 -12.60 -21.84 10.43
C PHE A 252 -12.09 -22.32 9.06
N PHE A 253 -12.03 -23.64 8.83
CA PHE A 253 -11.53 -24.22 7.59
C PHE A 253 -12.53 -25.24 7.07
N GLU A 254 -12.87 -25.13 5.79
CA GLU A 254 -13.77 -26.06 5.10
C GLU A 254 -13.09 -27.42 4.87
N GLU A 255 -11.84 -27.38 4.40
CA GLU A 255 -11.07 -28.59 4.08
C GLU A 255 -9.58 -28.41 4.40
N SER A 256 -8.91 -29.53 4.71
CA SER A 256 -7.45 -29.62 4.84
C SER A 256 -6.90 -30.50 3.73
N VAL A 257 -6.07 -29.94 2.86
CA VAL A 257 -5.43 -30.70 1.75
C VAL A 257 -3.94 -30.95 2.03
N PRO A 258 -3.37 -32.03 1.47
CA PRO A 258 -2.00 -32.43 1.77
C PRO A 258 -0.94 -31.57 1.06
N ASN A 259 -1.27 -30.96 -0.08
CA ASN A 259 -0.39 -30.07 -0.81
C ASN A 259 -1.22 -29.12 -1.72
N PRO A 260 -0.61 -28.03 -2.24
CA PRO A 260 -1.32 -27.07 -3.10
C PRO A 260 -1.92 -27.71 -4.37
N GLY A 261 -1.26 -28.74 -4.94
CA GLY A 261 -1.79 -29.49 -6.08
C GLY A 261 -3.00 -30.38 -5.76
N GLY A 262 -3.15 -30.83 -4.52
CA GLY A 262 -4.31 -31.59 -4.04
C GLY A 262 -5.59 -30.76 -4.01
N CYS A 263 -5.48 -29.43 -3.91
CA CYS A 263 -6.62 -28.53 -4.07
C CYS A 263 -7.13 -28.48 -5.52
N ILE A 264 -6.25 -28.49 -6.51
CA ILE A 264 -6.63 -28.46 -7.93
C ILE A 264 -7.36 -29.75 -8.34
N GLY A 265 -6.94 -30.90 -7.80
CA GLY A 265 -7.55 -32.20 -8.10
C GLY A 265 -9.03 -32.34 -7.69
N SER A 266 -9.53 -31.45 -6.83
CA SER A 266 -10.94 -31.43 -6.40
C SER A 266 -11.90 -30.77 -7.40
N GLY A 267 -11.37 -30.13 -8.46
CA GLY A 267 -12.17 -29.40 -9.45
C GLY A 267 -12.67 -28.03 -8.98
N GLN A 268 -12.28 -27.57 -7.79
CA GLN A 268 -12.60 -26.22 -7.32
C GLN A 268 -11.60 -25.17 -7.83
N GLU A 269 -12.11 -24.13 -8.49
CA GLU A 269 -11.30 -22.96 -8.88
C GLU A 269 -11.16 -22.00 -7.69
N PHE A 270 -9.93 -21.61 -7.37
CA PHE A 270 -9.62 -20.69 -6.27
C PHE A 270 -9.40 -19.28 -6.81
N SER A 271 -9.98 -18.28 -6.16
CA SER A 271 -9.80 -16.87 -6.59
C SER A 271 -8.60 -16.20 -5.93
N GLY A 272 -7.91 -16.86 -4.99
CA GLY A 272 -6.72 -16.31 -4.35
C GLY A 272 -6.07 -17.25 -3.33
N VAL A 273 -4.81 -16.96 -3.01
CA VAL A 273 -4.00 -17.72 -2.06
C VAL A 273 -3.34 -16.80 -1.04
N VAL A 274 -3.30 -17.24 0.22
CA VAL A 274 -2.67 -16.51 1.32
C VAL A 274 -1.65 -17.40 2.01
N ILE A 275 -0.41 -16.90 2.10
CA ILE A 275 0.71 -17.62 2.72
C ILE A 275 0.94 -17.08 4.13
N CYS A 276 0.64 -17.91 5.12
CA CYS A 276 0.69 -17.61 6.55
C CYS A 276 1.62 -18.56 7.34
N SER A 277 2.48 -19.30 6.65
CA SER A 277 3.42 -20.23 7.27
C SER A 277 4.62 -19.50 7.89
N PRO A 278 5.52 -20.17 8.62
CA PRO A 278 6.78 -19.56 9.02
C PRO A 278 7.65 -19.13 7.81
N PRO A 279 8.43 -18.04 7.89
CA PRO A 279 9.20 -17.50 6.76
C PRO A 279 10.07 -18.50 6.01
N LYS A 280 10.60 -19.52 6.71
CA LYS A 280 11.41 -20.59 6.10
C LYS A 280 10.68 -21.41 5.03
N PHE A 281 9.35 -21.38 4.99
CA PHE A 281 8.55 -22.08 4.00
C PHE A 281 7.95 -21.16 2.92
N HIS A 282 8.06 -19.82 3.09
CA HIS A 282 7.39 -18.86 2.22
C HIS A 282 7.82 -19.01 0.75
N VAL A 283 9.13 -19.14 0.49
CA VAL A 283 9.65 -19.18 -0.88
C VAL A 283 9.13 -20.42 -1.64
N GLU A 284 9.20 -21.60 -1.02
CA GLU A 284 8.72 -22.85 -1.63
C GLU A 284 7.21 -22.82 -1.85
N GLN A 285 6.45 -22.27 -0.90
CA GLN A 285 5.01 -22.15 -1.04
C GLN A 285 4.59 -21.11 -2.06
N CYS A 286 5.26 -19.96 -2.13
CA CYS A 286 5.03 -18.96 -3.18
C CYS A 286 5.27 -19.59 -4.56
N ARG A 287 6.35 -20.36 -4.73
CA ARG A 287 6.63 -21.06 -5.99
C ARG A 287 5.56 -22.07 -6.32
N ALA A 288 5.22 -22.95 -5.38
CA ALA A 288 4.19 -23.96 -5.57
C ALA A 288 2.84 -23.35 -5.97
N VAL A 289 2.49 -22.19 -5.39
CA VAL A 289 1.26 -21.44 -5.69
C VAL A 289 1.32 -20.73 -7.04
N LEU A 290 2.46 -20.18 -7.43
CA LEU A 290 2.63 -19.55 -8.75
C LEU A 290 2.59 -20.59 -9.89
N ASP A 291 3.03 -21.82 -9.61
CA ASP A 291 2.96 -22.94 -10.56
C ASP A 291 1.54 -23.55 -10.64
N LEU A 292 0.65 -23.23 -9.68
CA LEU A 292 -0.78 -23.46 -9.85
C LEU A 292 -1.26 -22.39 -10.83
N ASP A 293 -1.77 -22.80 -11.98
CA ASP A 293 -2.43 -21.93 -12.96
C ASP A 293 -3.76 -21.42 -12.38
N CYS A 294 -3.69 -20.67 -11.27
CA CYS A 294 -4.79 -19.93 -10.69
C CYS A 294 -5.14 -18.86 -11.70
N ARG A 295 -6.10 -19.16 -12.59
CA ARG A 295 -6.70 -18.18 -13.48
C ARG A 295 -7.29 -17.07 -12.60
N CYS A 296 -6.54 -15.98 -12.48
CA CYS A 296 -6.95 -14.73 -11.83
C CYS A 296 -7.53 -13.78 -12.87
#